data_AF-A0A2R6RPQ0-F1
#
_entry.id   AF-A0A2R6RPQ0-F1
#
_cell.length_a   1.000
_cell.length_b   1.000
_cell.length_c   1.000
_cell.angle_alpha   90.00
_cell.angle_beta   90.00
_cell.angle_gamma   90.00
#
_symmetry.space_group_name_H-M   'P 1'
#
loop_
_entity.id
_entity.type
_entity.pdbx_description
1 polymer ?
#
loop_
_entity_poly.entity_id
_entity_poly.type
_entity_poly.pdbx_seq_one_letter_code
_entity_poly.pdbx_strand_id
1 'polypeptide(L)'
;MTLEELVLLPLCGVPAHRAIRTLADVISPSKTRPNAEDPHRRQPRVFIIQAHDGPGAMAVQMLARRGVNVCVQVPDSAARDDTNEGDDEDTDTPVTVRRSPSSSTKAKQTRYDRLEARLRAWGADEICVGEPLEVLERMIEDGRSFDGVLDTVGGAEIWERSRKILLADPELDPLLQSSPLSPSTPTTPGTISSSGNSHSSRASSNSNKRGFTMTQFTTLVGDTPSRPIPTAHDNLRSGFRSFGRSSSTGSRSRSRSPTRSLAKSSTSVLSSPSKDSLGPLLRRNTLTRVKAQKRTVSYAWVCAAADVDFEGEDVRDSLGALISMVEQGWIRPWVGDSREGSKVVPFDQAPEAFRRHGDEIVGLLKDGGTCIVKVVS
;
A
#
# COMPACT_ATOMS: atom_id res chain seq x y z
N MET A 1 5.49 -27.70 -4.45
CA MET A 1 4.22 -27.02 -4.15
C MET A 1 3.16 -28.09 -3.92
N THR A 2 2.25 -27.89 -2.97
CA THR A 2 1.16 -28.86 -2.69
C THR A 2 -0.03 -28.64 -3.63
N LEU A 3 -1.03 -29.52 -3.58
CA LEU A 3 -2.24 -29.38 -4.40
C LEU A 3 -3.07 -28.16 -3.96
N GLU A 4 -3.13 -27.93 -2.65
CA GLU A 4 -3.81 -26.80 -2.00
C GLU A 4 -3.22 -25.47 -2.50
N GLU A 5 -1.89 -25.38 -2.53
CA GLU A 5 -1.16 -24.22 -3.03
C GLU A 5 -1.38 -24.00 -4.55
N LEU A 6 -1.46 -25.08 -5.34
CA LEU A 6 -1.77 -25.00 -6.77
C LEU A 6 -3.18 -24.46 -7.03
N VAL A 7 -4.18 -24.88 -6.25
CA VAL A 7 -5.58 -24.46 -6.39
C VAL A 7 -5.76 -22.96 -6.07
N LEU A 8 -4.96 -22.39 -5.17
CA LEU A 8 -5.00 -20.95 -4.86
C LEU A 8 -4.31 -20.07 -5.92
N LEU A 9 -3.49 -20.63 -6.83
CA LEU A 9 -2.69 -19.83 -7.76
C LEU A 9 -3.56 -18.98 -8.73
N PRO A 10 -4.66 -19.49 -9.34
CA PRO A 10 -5.55 -18.67 -10.14
C PRO A 10 -6.28 -17.61 -9.30
N LEU A 11 -6.79 -17.97 -8.12
CA LEU A 11 -7.62 -17.10 -7.28
C LEU A 11 -6.83 -15.95 -6.65
N CYS A 12 -5.62 -16.23 -6.17
CA CYS A 12 -4.76 -15.24 -5.49
C CYS A 12 -3.77 -14.58 -6.46
N GLY A 13 -3.14 -15.40 -7.31
CA GLY A 13 -2.04 -14.97 -8.15
C GLY A 13 -2.46 -14.09 -9.32
N VAL A 14 -3.53 -14.44 -10.05
CA VAL A 14 -3.97 -13.68 -11.24
C VAL A 14 -4.34 -12.23 -10.90
N PRO A 15 -5.21 -11.94 -9.91
CA PRO A 15 -5.50 -10.55 -9.54
C PRO A 15 -4.26 -9.82 -8.98
N ALA A 16 -3.40 -10.48 -8.22
CA ALA A 16 -2.16 -9.88 -7.73
C ALA A 16 -1.18 -9.50 -8.86
N HIS A 17 -0.96 -10.42 -9.82
CA HIS A 17 -0.11 -10.21 -10.99
C HIS A 17 -0.59 -9.02 -11.82
N ARG A 18 -1.89 -9.02 -12.18
CA ARG A 18 -2.53 -7.95 -12.94
C ARG A 18 -2.49 -6.61 -12.19
N ALA A 19 -2.71 -6.61 -10.87
CA ALA A 19 -2.56 -5.41 -10.05
C ALA A 19 -1.13 -4.86 -10.08
N ILE A 20 -0.11 -5.70 -9.98
CA ILE A 20 1.29 -5.26 -10.01
C ILE A 20 1.70 -4.70 -11.37
N ARG A 21 1.12 -5.18 -12.48
CA ARG A 21 1.33 -4.54 -13.79
C ARG A 21 0.86 -3.10 -13.83
N THR A 22 -0.29 -2.78 -13.21
CA THR A 22 -0.74 -1.37 -13.14
C THR A 22 0.23 -0.46 -12.38
N LEU A 23 1.05 -1.03 -11.47
CA LEU A 23 2.10 -0.33 -10.74
C LEU A 23 3.40 -0.15 -11.56
N ALA A 24 3.50 -0.74 -12.76
CA ALA A 24 4.76 -0.82 -13.53
C ALA A 24 5.44 0.54 -13.76
N ASP A 25 4.70 1.59 -14.11
CA ASP A 25 5.24 2.94 -14.33
C ASP A 25 5.87 3.56 -13.06
N VAL A 26 5.44 3.10 -11.88
CA VAL A 26 5.86 3.62 -10.57
C VAL A 26 6.99 2.78 -9.97
N ILE A 27 6.90 1.45 -10.09
CA ILE A 27 7.91 0.53 -9.55
C ILE A 27 9.10 0.34 -10.49
N SER A 28 8.94 0.61 -11.79
CA SER A 28 10.08 0.59 -12.72
C SER A 28 11.11 1.61 -12.25
N PRO A 29 12.40 1.26 -12.16
CA PRO A 29 13.44 2.25 -12.00
C PRO A 29 13.37 3.20 -13.20
N SER A 30 12.83 4.39 -12.97
CA SER A 30 12.86 5.52 -13.90
C SER A 30 14.23 5.58 -14.56
N LYS A 31 14.27 5.59 -15.90
CA LYS A 31 15.51 5.47 -16.69
C LYS A 31 16.40 6.71 -16.53
N THR A 32 17.02 6.85 -15.37
CA THR A 32 18.14 7.77 -15.12
C THR A 32 19.24 7.41 -16.09
N ARG A 33 19.90 8.45 -16.63
CA ARG A 33 20.97 8.26 -17.60
C ARG A 33 22.10 7.45 -16.95
N PRO A 34 22.71 6.49 -17.66
CA PRO A 34 23.65 5.51 -17.08
C PRO A 34 24.96 6.09 -16.53
N ASN A 35 25.16 7.42 -16.56
CA ASN A 35 26.37 8.10 -16.11
C ASN A 35 26.19 8.82 -14.75
N ALA A 36 25.08 8.60 -14.06
CA ALA A 36 24.86 9.09 -12.70
C ALA A 36 24.52 7.91 -11.78
N GLU A 37 25.57 7.27 -11.25
CA GLU A 37 25.44 6.45 -10.04
C GLU A 37 25.10 7.41 -8.89
N ASP A 38 23.80 7.62 -8.67
CA ASP A 38 23.31 8.31 -7.48
C ASP A 38 23.07 7.25 -6.39
N PRO A 39 23.98 7.12 -5.40
CA PRO A 39 23.85 6.11 -4.33
C PRO A 39 22.63 6.37 -3.43
N HIS A 40 21.95 7.52 -3.57
CA HIS A 40 20.76 7.89 -2.82
C HIS A 40 19.46 7.67 -3.61
N ARG A 41 19.48 6.81 -4.64
CA ARG A 41 18.27 6.43 -5.38
C ARG A 41 17.26 5.71 -4.46
N ARG A 42 16.29 6.48 -3.94
CA ARG A 42 15.12 5.97 -3.22
C ARG A 42 14.44 4.84 -3.99
N GLN A 43 14.27 3.70 -3.33
CA GLN A 43 13.43 2.59 -3.80
C GLN A 43 11.95 2.99 -3.81
N PRO A 44 11.14 2.55 -4.79
CA PRO A 44 9.70 2.79 -4.78
C PRO A 44 9.06 2.19 -3.53
N ARG A 45 8.10 2.90 -2.91
CA ARG A 45 7.35 2.42 -1.75
C ARG A 45 5.92 2.09 -2.13
N VAL A 46 5.47 0.88 -1.81
CA VAL A 46 4.09 0.44 -2.04
C VAL A 46 3.45 0.04 -0.72
N PHE A 47 2.24 0.54 -0.47
CA PHE A 47 1.40 0.12 0.64
C PHE A 47 0.37 -0.92 0.17
N ILE A 48 0.21 -2.02 0.89
CA ILE A 48 -0.71 -3.12 0.54
C ILE A 48 -1.68 -3.37 1.69
N ILE A 49 -2.97 -3.29 1.41
CA ILE A 49 -4.05 -3.51 2.38
C ILE A 49 -4.36 -5.02 2.49
N GLN A 50 -4.67 -5.50 3.70
CA GLN A 50 -4.87 -6.91 4.08
C GLN A 50 -3.79 -7.89 3.56
N ALA A 51 -2.53 -7.47 3.50
CA ALA A 51 -1.48 -8.20 2.79
C ALA A 51 -1.02 -9.53 3.45
N HIS A 52 -1.63 -9.91 4.58
CA HIS A 52 -1.41 -11.18 5.26
C HIS A 52 -1.92 -12.42 4.53
N ASP A 53 -2.81 -12.26 3.54
CA ASP A 53 -3.45 -13.38 2.84
C ASP A 53 -3.79 -13.10 1.37
N GLY A 54 -4.17 -14.15 0.64
CA GLY A 54 -4.83 -14.05 -0.66
C GLY A 54 -4.01 -13.28 -1.72
N PRO A 55 -4.66 -12.44 -2.55
CA PRO A 55 -3.96 -11.59 -3.51
C PRO A 55 -2.95 -10.62 -2.87
N GLY A 56 -3.22 -10.13 -1.66
CA GLY A 56 -2.31 -9.23 -0.94
C GLY A 56 -0.98 -9.90 -0.61
N ALA A 57 -1.02 -11.11 -0.04
CA ALA A 57 0.16 -11.93 0.26
C ALA A 57 0.98 -12.28 -0.99
N MET A 58 0.31 -12.57 -2.11
CA MET A 58 0.97 -12.81 -3.39
C MET A 58 1.65 -11.53 -3.92
N ALA A 59 1.02 -10.38 -3.73
CA ALA A 59 1.57 -9.10 -4.18
C ALA A 59 2.80 -8.65 -3.38
N VAL A 60 2.85 -8.89 -2.06
CA VAL A 60 4.05 -8.66 -1.22
C VAL A 60 5.25 -9.38 -1.81
N GLN A 61 5.12 -10.69 -2.03
CA GLN A 61 6.19 -11.54 -2.56
C GLN A 61 6.69 -11.05 -3.92
N MET A 62 5.78 -10.74 -4.85
CA MET A 62 6.15 -10.25 -6.19
C MET A 62 6.82 -8.85 -6.17
N LEU A 63 6.41 -7.95 -5.28
CA LEU A 63 6.97 -6.59 -5.19
C LEU A 63 8.32 -6.58 -4.48
N ALA A 64 8.46 -7.32 -3.37
CA ALA A 64 9.74 -7.48 -2.67
C ALA A 64 10.82 -8.08 -3.59
N ARG A 65 10.47 -9.09 -4.40
CA ARG A 65 11.37 -9.66 -5.43
C ARG A 65 11.81 -8.65 -6.51
N ARG A 66 11.09 -7.53 -6.68
CA ARG A 66 11.45 -6.42 -7.58
C ARG A 66 12.24 -5.30 -6.89
N GLY A 67 12.61 -5.45 -5.61
CA GLY A 67 13.33 -4.42 -4.85
C GLY A 67 12.47 -3.20 -4.54
N VAL A 68 11.15 -3.38 -4.46
CA VAL A 68 10.19 -2.38 -3.97
C VAL A 68 10.09 -2.49 -2.46
N ASN A 69 10.06 -1.36 -1.76
CA ASN A 69 9.89 -1.35 -0.32
C ASN A 69 8.40 -1.49 0.00
N VAL A 70 8.02 -2.58 0.66
CA VAL A 70 6.63 -2.99 0.87
C VAL A 70 6.21 -2.73 2.31
N CYS A 71 5.23 -1.83 2.47
CA CYS A 71 4.51 -1.64 3.73
C CYS A 71 3.18 -2.39 3.65
N VAL A 72 2.85 -3.16 4.68
CA VAL A 72 1.64 -3.99 4.73
C VAL A 72 0.71 -3.57 5.86
N GLN A 73 -0.60 -3.56 5.59
CA GLN A 73 -1.62 -3.53 6.63
C GLN A 73 -2.22 -4.92 6.83
N VAL A 74 -2.52 -5.24 8.10
CA VAL A 74 -3.11 -6.50 8.54
C VAL A 74 -4.20 -6.19 9.59
N PRO A 75 -5.40 -6.81 9.52
CA PRO A 75 -6.43 -6.60 10.53
C PRO A 75 -5.99 -7.14 11.90
N ASP A 76 -6.50 -6.52 12.97
CA ASP A 76 -6.22 -6.89 14.36
C ASP A 76 -6.50 -8.37 14.65
N SER A 77 -7.61 -8.88 14.13
CA SER A 77 -8.08 -10.25 14.30
C SER A 77 -7.18 -11.33 13.68
N ALA A 78 -6.36 -10.98 12.69
CA ALA A 78 -5.32 -11.88 12.17
C ALA A 78 -4.04 -11.89 13.01
N ALA A 79 -3.84 -10.86 13.84
CA ALA A 79 -2.67 -10.67 14.69
C ALA A 79 -2.87 -11.11 16.16
N ARG A 80 -4.08 -10.96 16.69
CA ARG A 80 -4.43 -11.27 18.10
C ARG A 80 -4.45 -12.76 18.38
N ASP A 81 -3.81 -13.17 19.48
CA ASP A 81 -3.97 -14.51 20.03
C ASP A 81 -5.43 -14.73 20.46
N ASP A 82 -5.98 -15.91 20.19
CA ASP A 82 -7.34 -16.29 20.57
C ASP A 82 -7.36 -16.60 22.09
N THR A 83 -7.36 -15.55 22.91
CA THR A 83 -7.13 -15.60 24.37
C THR A 83 -8.30 -16.11 25.22
N ASN A 84 -9.33 -16.71 24.61
CA ASN A 84 -10.67 -16.77 25.20
C ASN A 84 -11.34 -18.17 25.24
N GLU A 85 -10.61 -19.25 24.99
CA GLU A 85 -11.15 -20.62 25.13
C GLU A 85 -10.33 -21.46 26.14
N GLY A 86 -10.77 -21.46 27.40
CA GLY A 86 -10.68 -22.66 28.24
C GLY A 86 -9.47 -22.84 29.15
N ASP A 87 -8.84 -21.78 29.67
CA ASP A 87 -8.19 -21.87 31.00
C ASP A 87 -9.26 -21.81 32.13
N ASP A 88 -10.38 -22.51 31.93
CA ASP A 88 -11.43 -22.77 32.93
C ASP A 88 -10.89 -23.76 33.97
N GLU A 89 -10.05 -23.23 34.87
CA GLU A 89 -10.17 -23.40 36.32
C GLU A 89 -10.71 -24.76 36.82
N ASP A 90 -9.98 -25.85 36.52
CA ASP A 90 -10.23 -27.19 37.09
C ASP A 90 -9.75 -27.29 38.56
N THR A 91 -10.32 -26.43 39.41
CA THR A 91 -10.41 -26.62 40.87
C THR A 91 -11.69 -27.42 41.14
N ASP A 92 -11.68 -28.63 41.71
CA ASP A 92 -10.77 -29.18 42.73
C ASP A 92 -10.41 -30.66 42.48
N THR A 93 -9.20 -30.96 41.99
CA THR A 93 -8.61 -32.31 42.11
C THR A 93 -7.37 -32.33 43.02
N PRO A 94 -7.42 -32.96 44.21
CA PRO A 94 -6.32 -32.94 45.17
C PRO A 94 -5.13 -33.81 44.73
N VAL A 95 -4.06 -33.09 44.37
CA VAL A 95 -2.67 -33.51 44.16
C VAL A 95 -2.25 -34.80 44.90
N THR A 96 -1.82 -35.81 44.14
CA THR A 96 -0.83 -36.78 44.63
C THR A 96 0.52 -36.60 43.93
N VAL A 97 1.59 -36.66 44.72
CA VAL A 97 2.90 -36.08 44.39
C VAL A 97 3.75 -37.03 43.55
N ARG A 98 4.17 -36.58 42.35
CA ARG A 98 5.45 -36.98 41.74
C ARG A 98 5.99 -35.89 40.80
N ARG A 99 6.90 -35.06 41.32
CA ARG A 99 7.61 -34.02 40.56
C ARG A 99 8.67 -34.65 39.64
N SER A 100 8.49 -34.52 38.34
CA SER A 100 9.54 -34.75 37.32
C SER A 100 10.06 -33.40 36.81
N PRO A 101 11.31 -33.00 37.11
CA PRO A 101 11.82 -31.67 36.76
C PRO A 101 12.52 -31.66 35.39
N SER A 102 11.76 -31.62 34.28
CA SER A 102 12.38 -31.57 32.93
C SER A 102 11.56 -30.91 31.81
N SER A 103 10.57 -30.07 32.11
CA SER A 103 9.87 -29.28 31.09
C SER A 103 10.58 -27.93 30.86
N SER A 104 11.46 -27.88 29.86
CA SER A 104 12.04 -26.61 29.40
C SER A 104 10.93 -25.64 28.98
N THR A 105 10.86 -24.47 29.62
CA THR A 105 9.93 -23.38 29.29
C THR A 105 10.29 -22.75 27.94
N LYS A 106 9.97 -23.43 26.85
CA LYS A 106 9.95 -22.82 25.52
C LYS A 106 8.86 -21.75 25.55
N ALA A 107 9.25 -20.48 25.41
CA ALA A 107 8.30 -19.38 25.31
C ALA A 107 7.28 -19.69 24.21
N LYS A 108 5.99 -19.59 24.53
CA LYS A 108 4.91 -19.76 23.55
C LYS A 108 5.03 -18.61 22.55
N GLN A 109 5.47 -18.90 21.33
CA GLN A 109 5.52 -17.92 20.24
C GLN A 109 4.09 -17.47 19.90
N THR A 110 3.83 -16.17 20.01
CA THR A 110 2.50 -15.59 19.78
C THR A 110 2.09 -15.74 18.32
N ARG A 111 0.79 -15.61 18.03
CA ARG A 111 0.28 -15.50 16.65
C ARG A 111 0.90 -14.32 15.91
N TYR A 112 1.04 -13.17 16.58
CA TYR A 112 1.70 -11.99 16.01
C TYR A 112 3.15 -12.28 15.60
N ASP A 113 3.95 -12.94 16.45
CA ASP A 113 5.35 -13.29 16.11
C ASP A 113 5.43 -14.18 14.86
N ARG A 114 4.48 -15.10 14.68
CA ARG A 114 4.42 -15.98 13.49
C ARG A 114 4.01 -15.21 12.24
N LEU A 115 2.98 -14.36 12.37
CA LEU A 115 2.48 -13.48 11.33
C LEU A 115 3.57 -12.50 10.85
N GLU A 116 4.26 -11.83 11.77
CA GLU A 116 5.38 -10.94 11.45
C GLU A 116 6.49 -11.73 10.76
N ALA A 117 6.98 -12.83 11.35
CA ALA A 117 8.04 -13.64 10.74
C ALA A 117 7.69 -14.10 9.31
N ARG A 118 6.42 -14.47 9.05
CA ARG A 118 5.91 -14.81 7.71
C ARG A 118 5.94 -13.62 6.74
N LEU A 119 5.44 -12.46 7.17
CA LEU A 119 5.44 -11.23 6.35
C LEU A 119 6.86 -10.74 6.05
N ARG A 120 7.77 -10.79 7.02
CA ARG A 120 9.20 -10.50 6.82
C ARG A 120 9.83 -11.48 5.82
N ALA A 121 9.52 -12.77 5.91
CA ALA A 121 10.01 -13.79 4.97
C ALA A 121 9.46 -13.62 3.54
N TRP A 122 8.29 -13.00 3.37
CA TRP A 122 7.77 -12.55 2.07
C TRP A 122 8.39 -11.24 1.57
N GLY A 123 9.11 -10.52 2.43
CA GLY A 123 9.79 -9.26 2.11
C GLY A 123 8.99 -8.00 2.44
N ALA A 124 8.15 -8.02 3.48
CA ALA A 124 7.57 -6.79 4.04
C ALA A 124 8.60 -6.03 4.91
N ASP A 125 8.85 -4.77 4.59
CA ASP A 125 9.74 -3.87 5.33
C ASP A 125 9.06 -3.26 6.56
N GLU A 126 7.76 -3.00 6.46
CA GLU A 126 6.97 -2.35 7.50
C GLU A 126 5.61 -3.05 7.64
N ILE A 127 5.20 -3.34 8.88
CA ILE A 127 3.96 -4.06 9.18
C ILE A 127 3.10 -3.17 10.09
N CYS A 128 1.87 -2.90 9.65
CA CYS A 128 0.89 -2.09 10.38
C CYS A 128 -0.32 -2.94 10.75
N VAL A 129 -0.53 -3.16 12.05
CA VAL A 129 -1.73 -3.82 12.56
C VAL A 129 -2.80 -2.77 12.88
N GLY A 130 -4.06 -3.10 12.58
CA GLY A 130 -5.24 -2.29 12.84
C GLY A 130 -6.19 -2.27 11.64
N GLU A 131 -7.35 -1.62 11.79
CA GLU A 131 -8.30 -1.53 10.69
C GLU A 131 -7.78 -0.68 9.51
N PRO A 132 -8.13 -1.01 8.24
CA PRO A 132 -7.58 -0.35 7.06
C PRO A 132 -7.70 1.18 7.07
N LEU A 133 -8.85 1.71 7.50
CA LEU A 133 -9.11 3.16 7.54
C LEU A 133 -8.33 3.86 8.66
N GLU A 134 -8.14 3.20 9.81
CA GLU A 134 -7.39 3.73 10.95
C GLU A 134 -5.88 3.75 10.66
N VAL A 135 -5.35 2.68 10.05
CA VAL A 135 -3.96 2.63 9.61
C VAL A 135 -3.69 3.71 8.55
N LEU A 136 -4.61 3.88 7.59
CA LEU A 136 -4.53 4.98 6.62
C LEU A 136 -4.62 6.37 7.25
N GLU A 137 -5.43 6.57 8.30
CA GLU A 137 -5.50 7.83 9.06
C GLU A 137 -4.15 8.15 9.71
N ARG A 138 -3.61 7.19 10.47
CA ARG A 138 -2.32 7.28 11.15
C ARG A 138 -1.19 7.60 10.16
N MET A 139 -1.18 6.96 9.00
CA MET A 139 -0.20 7.26 7.93
C MET A 139 -0.32 8.70 7.39
N ILE A 140 -1.52 9.28 7.33
CA ILE A 140 -1.71 10.69 6.92
C ILE A 140 -1.18 11.62 8.01
N GLU A 141 -1.44 11.32 9.27
CA GLU A 141 -1.00 12.11 10.44
C GLU A 141 0.53 12.08 10.59
N ASP A 142 1.14 10.91 10.41
CA ASP A 142 2.59 10.68 10.40
C ASP A 142 3.30 11.28 9.16
N GLY A 143 2.57 11.89 8.23
CA GLY A 143 3.13 12.50 7.01
C GLY A 143 3.71 11.48 6.01
N ARG A 144 3.26 10.22 6.08
CA ARG A 144 3.80 9.10 5.28
C ARG A 144 3.50 9.27 3.80
N SER A 145 4.48 8.92 2.97
CA SER A 145 4.47 9.05 1.52
C SER A 145 4.68 7.71 0.83
N PHE A 146 3.79 7.40 -0.11
CA PHE A 146 3.88 6.19 -0.92
C PHE A 146 3.82 6.52 -2.40
N ASP A 147 4.40 5.64 -3.19
CA ASP A 147 4.47 5.74 -4.63
C ASP A 147 3.35 4.91 -5.26
N GLY A 148 3.04 3.74 -4.68
CA GLY A 148 1.87 2.92 -5.00
C GLY A 148 1.01 2.55 -3.79
N VAL A 149 -0.28 2.29 -4.02
CA VAL A 149 -1.18 1.61 -3.07
C VAL A 149 -1.90 0.47 -3.79
N LEU A 150 -1.90 -0.71 -3.18
CA LEU A 150 -2.73 -1.85 -3.57
C LEU A 150 -3.82 -2.09 -2.52
N ASP A 151 -5.06 -1.89 -2.95
CA ASP A 151 -6.28 -2.02 -2.17
C ASP A 151 -7.00 -3.35 -2.50
N THR A 152 -7.25 -4.14 -1.46
CA THR A 152 -7.95 -5.44 -1.49
C THR A 152 -9.32 -5.38 -0.83
N VAL A 153 -9.71 -4.22 -0.27
CA VAL A 153 -10.91 -4.00 0.54
C VAL A 153 -11.97 -3.24 -0.24
N GLY A 154 -11.56 -2.23 -1.02
CA GLY A 154 -12.47 -1.38 -1.78
C GLY A 154 -13.16 -0.29 -0.95
N GLY A 155 -14.09 0.41 -1.60
CA GLY A 155 -14.83 1.51 -1.02
C GLY A 155 -14.23 2.89 -1.31
N ALA A 156 -15.11 3.87 -1.51
CA ALA A 156 -14.70 5.24 -1.83
C ALA A 156 -13.83 5.90 -0.74
N GLU A 157 -13.99 5.50 0.53
CA GLU A 157 -13.22 6.02 1.66
C GLU A 157 -11.76 5.56 1.63
N ILE A 158 -11.51 4.27 1.36
CA ILE A 158 -10.16 3.72 1.17
C ILE A 158 -9.44 4.48 0.06
N TRP A 159 -10.11 4.73 -1.07
CA TRP A 159 -9.57 5.55 -2.15
C TRP A 159 -9.23 6.99 -1.70
N GLU A 160 -10.15 7.75 -1.08
CA GLU A 160 -9.86 9.14 -0.72
C GLU A 160 -8.83 9.27 0.41
N ARG A 161 -8.71 8.29 1.31
CA ARG A 161 -7.63 8.22 2.30
C ARG A 161 -6.29 7.87 1.62
N SER A 162 -6.25 6.83 0.79
CA SER A 162 -5.06 6.42 0.03
C SER A 162 -4.54 7.53 -0.90
N ARG A 163 -5.44 8.29 -1.51
CA ARG A 163 -5.11 9.44 -2.34
C ARG A 163 -4.35 10.54 -1.57
N LYS A 164 -4.58 10.70 -0.26
CA LYS A 164 -3.83 11.67 0.56
C LYS A 164 -2.36 11.24 0.73
N ILE A 165 -2.10 9.98 1.10
CA ILE A 165 -0.72 9.45 1.26
C ILE A 165 0.04 9.33 -0.08
N LEU A 166 -0.66 9.15 -1.20
CA LEU A 166 -0.10 9.18 -2.55
C LEU A 166 0.19 10.60 -3.07
N LEU A 167 -0.41 11.64 -2.46
CA LEU A 167 -0.15 13.05 -2.73
C LEU A 167 0.81 13.70 -1.72
N ALA A 168 1.13 13.02 -0.61
CA ALA A 168 2.06 13.47 0.40
C ALA A 168 3.48 13.68 -0.18
N ASP A 169 4.17 14.72 0.31
CA ASP A 169 5.49 15.09 -0.20
C ASP A 169 6.54 14.04 0.22
N PRO A 170 7.25 13.40 -0.74
CA PRO A 170 8.23 12.36 -0.43
C PRO A 170 9.36 12.81 0.49
N GLU A 171 9.67 14.12 0.51
CA GLU A 171 10.77 14.70 1.30
C GLU A 171 10.40 14.92 2.78
N LEU A 172 9.10 14.88 3.12
CA LEU A 172 8.62 15.09 4.50
C LEU A 172 8.48 13.79 5.29
N ASP A 173 8.72 12.63 4.66
CA ASP A 173 8.57 11.32 5.27
C ASP A 173 9.67 11.05 6.32
N PRO A 174 9.34 10.91 7.62
CA PRO A 174 10.34 10.81 8.67
C PRO A 174 11.31 9.63 8.51
N LEU A 175 10.82 8.50 7.97
CA LEU A 175 11.62 7.27 7.82
C LEU A 175 12.73 7.41 6.77
N LEU A 176 12.53 8.30 5.79
CA LEU A 176 13.50 8.51 4.72
C LEU A 176 14.58 9.51 5.14
N GLN A 177 14.20 10.51 5.94
CA GLN A 177 15.14 11.43 6.59
C GLN A 177 16.06 10.72 7.60
N SER A 178 15.64 9.60 8.19
CA SER A 178 16.42 8.87 9.20
C SER A 178 17.54 7.98 8.65
N SER A 179 17.76 7.93 7.33
CA SER A 179 18.85 7.14 6.73
C SER A 179 20.20 7.62 7.26
N PRO A 180 20.96 6.81 8.02
CA PRO A 180 22.17 7.29 8.68
C PRO A 180 23.20 7.71 7.64
N LEU A 181 23.65 8.97 7.73
CA LEU A 181 24.81 9.47 7.00
C LEU A 181 25.99 8.54 7.29
N SER A 182 26.33 7.68 6.34
CA SER A 182 27.49 6.80 6.42
C SER A 182 28.71 7.64 6.79
N PRO A 183 29.47 7.29 7.85
CA PRO A 183 30.56 8.13 8.32
C PRO A 183 31.57 8.29 7.20
N SER A 184 31.76 9.53 6.74
CA SER A 184 32.73 9.86 5.72
C SER A 184 34.12 9.43 6.20
N THR A 185 34.70 8.45 5.52
CA THR A 185 36.06 8.01 5.79
C THR A 185 37.01 9.20 5.62
N PRO A 186 37.88 9.50 6.59
CA PRO A 186 38.74 10.67 6.52
C PRO A 186 39.76 10.50 5.39
N THR A 187 39.61 11.28 4.32
CA THR A 187 40.46 11.21 3.14
C THR A 187 41.89 11.64 3.47
N THR A 188 42.85 10.76 3.19
CA THR A 188 44.28 11.00 3.37
C THR A 188 44.76 12.18 2.49
N PRO A 189 45.53 13.15 3.01
CA PRO A 189 46.08 14.23 2.18
C PRO A 189 47.26 13.71 1.35
N GLY A 190 47.15 13.73 0.03
CA GLY A 190 48.20 13.19 -0.85
C GLY A 190 48.18 13.70 -2.30
N THR A 191 49.21 14.48 -2.62
CA THR A 191 49.73 14.77 -3.98
C THR A 191 49.02 15.86 -4.80
N ILE A 192 49.76 16.95 -5.00
CA ILE A 192 49.45 18.06 -5.93
C ILE A 192 50.10 17.73 -7.29
N SER A 193 49.32 17.73 -8.36
CA SER A 193 49.84 17.78 -9.74
C SER A 193 49.01 18.75 -10.58
N SER A 194 49.69 19.48 -11.47
CA SER A 194 49.20 20.73 -12.05
C SER A 194 48.74 20.63 -13.51
N SER A 195 48.07 21.70 -13.96
CA SER A 195 48.02 22.21 -15.34
C SER A 195 47.34 21.37 -16.44
N GLY A 196 46.21 21.88 -16.99
CA GLY A 196 45.51 21.23 -18.11
C GLY A 196 44.26 21.94 -18.67
N ASN A 197 44.41 23.20 -19.11
CA ASN A 197 43.64 23.95 -20.13
C ASN A 197 42.13 23.72 -20.45
N SER A 198 41.44 24.85 -20.71
CA SER A 198 40.34 25.06 -21.69
C SER A 198 39.06 24.20 -21.65
N HIS A 199 37.93 24.78 -21.20
CA HIS A 199 36.99 25.49 -22.09
C HIS A 199 35.76 26.03 -21.33
N SER A 200 35.39 27.29 -21.56
CA SER A 200 34.17 27.90 -21.01
C SER A 200 32.92 27.42 -21.75
N SER A 201 32.37 26.29 -21.32
CA SER A 201 31.05 25.86 -21.79
C SER A 201 29.97 26.84 -21.31
N ARG A 202 29.31 27.49 -22.27
CA ARG A 202 28.17 28.38 -22.01
C ARG A 202 27.13 27.64 -21.16
N ALA A 203 26.81 28.20 -19.99
CA ALA A 203 25.73 27.72 -19.15
C ALA A 203 24.41 27.80 -19.95
N SER A 204 23.96 26.67 -20.49
CA SER A 204 22.60 26.58 -21.02
C SER A 204 21.65 26.79 -19.86
N SER A 205 20.68 27.68 -20.05
CA SER A 205 19.62 27.92 -19.07
C SER A 205 18.72 26.70 -19.02
N ASN A 206 19.13 25.68 -18.25
CA ASN A 206 18.35 24.48 -17.98
C ASN A 206 16.97 24.91 -17.49
N SER A 207 15.99 24.84 -18.40
CA SER A 207 14.60 25.12 -18.07
C SER A 207 14.20 24.12 -17.00
N ASN A 208 13.95 24.60 -15.79
CA ASN A 208 13.51 23.80 -14.64
C ASN A 208 12.11 23.21 -14.89
N LYS A 209 12.02 22.26 -15.82
CA LYS A 209 10.88 21.37 -16.05
C LYS A 209 10.76 20.53 -14.80
N ARG A 210 9.97 21.02 -13.83
CA ARG A 210 9.69 20.28 -12.60
C ARG A 210 9.14 18.91 -12.98
N GLY A 211 9.85 17.86 -12.59
CA GLY A 211 9.38 16.49 -12.79
C GLY A 211 8.08 16.30 -12.02
N PHE A 212 7.00 16.02 -12.74
CA PHE A 212 5.78 15.51 -12.14
C PHE A 212 6.04 14.05 -11.77
N THR A 213 5.92 13.71 -10.49
CA THR A 213 5.96 12.31 -10.04
C THR A 213 4.57 11.71 -10.20
N MET A 214 4.49 10.56 -10.88
CA MET A 214 3.26 9.78 -10.94
C MET A 214 3.23 8.82 -9.76
N THR A 215 2.04 8.66 -9.20
CA THR A 215 1.72 7.66 -8.19
C THR A 215 0.52 6.84 -8.67
N GLN A 216 0.34 5.64 -8.14
CA GLN A 216 -0.69 4.72 -8.61
C GLN A 216 -1.49 4.15 -7.44
N PHE A 217 -2.81 4.23 -7.54
CA PHE A 217 -3.74 3.49 -6.69
C PHE A 217 -4.38 2.39 -7.52
N THR A 218 -4.34 1.17 -7.01
CA THR A 218 -4.93 0.01 -7.68
C THR A 218 -5.80 -0.75 -6.71
N THR A 219 -7.07 -0.93 -7.05
CA THR A 219 -8.03 -1.71 -6.25
C THR A 219 -8.39 -3.01 -6.96
N LEU A 220 -8.66 -4.06 -6.19
CA LEU A 220 -9.25 -5.31 -6.67
C LEU A 220 -10.79 -5.31 -6.56
N VAL A 221 -11.35 -4.47 -5.69
CA VAL A 221 -12.77 -4.51 -5.29
C VAL A 221 -13.57 -3.34 -5.87
N GLY A 222 -12.96 -2.17 -6.05
CA GLY A 222 -13.64 -0.98 -6.57
C GLY A 222 -14.43 -0.20 -5.53
N ASP A 223 -15.32 0.69 -5.98
CA ASP A 223 -16.02 1.66 -5.12
C ASP A 223 -17.13 1.04 -4.23
N THR A 224 -17.63 -0.15 -4.55
CA THR A 224 -18.84 -0.75 -3.96
C THR A 224 -18.56 -2.16 -3.41
N PRO A 225 -17.89 -2.30 -2.24
CA PRO A 225 -17.41 -3.60 -1.74
C PRO A 225 -18.53 -4.60 -1.39
N SER A 226 -19.76 -4.12 -1.17
CA SER A 226 -20.94 -4.96 -0.98
C SER A 226 -21.41 -5.69 -2.26
N ARG A 227 -20.77 -5.46 -3.41
CA ARG A 227 -21.13 -6.06 -4.69
C ARG A 227 -19.91 -6.70 -5.38
N PRO A 228 -19.79 -8.04 -5.36
CA PRO A 228 -18.61 -8.72 -5.91
C PRO A 228 -18.54 -8.69 -7.44
N ILE A 229 -19.67 -8.51 -8.13
CA ILE A 229 -19.73 -8.41 -9.60
C ILE A 229 -19.88 -6.93 -10.00
N PRO A 230 -18.92 -6.35 -10.73
CA PRO A 230 -18.98 -4.94 -11.13
C PRO A 230 -20.11 -4.68 -12.11
N THR A 231 -20.83 -3.57 -11.96
CA THR A 231 -21.77 -3.13 -13.00
C THR A 231 -21.07 -2.33 -14.10
N ALA A 232 -21.73 -2.19 -15.25
CA ALA A 232 -21.29 -1.29 -16.30
C ALA A 232 -21.11 0.17 -15.79
N HIS A 233 -21.92 0.60 -14.81
CA HIS A 233 -21.79 1.92 -14.19
C HIS A 233 -20.53 2.01 -13.31
N ASP A 234 -20.19 0.96 -12.55
CA ASP A 234 -18.96 0.94 -11.75
C ASP A 234 -17.72 0.98 -12.66
N ASN A 235 -17.73 0.24 -13.76
CA ASN A 235 -16.67 0.26 -14.77
C ASN A 235 -16.53 1.66 -15.41
N LEU A 236 -17.65 2.31 -15.73
CA LEU A 236 -17.67 3.69 -16.23
C LEU A 236 -17.08 4.68 -15.19
N ARG A 237 -17.44 4.52 -13.91
CA ARG A 237 -16.94 5.36 -12.81
C ARG A 237 -15.44 5.17 -12.56
N SER A 238 -14.97 3.93 -12.60
CA SER A 238 -13.54 3.58 -12.61
C SER A 238 -12.80 4.28 -13.75
N GLY A 239 -13.38 4.23 -14.96
CA GLY A 239 -12.90 5.00 -16.11
C GLY A 239 -12.84 6.52 -15.83
N PHE A 240 -13.88 7.12 -15.25
CA PHE A 240 -13.84 8.55 -14.91
C PHE A 240 -12.76 8.90 -13.86
N ARG A 241 -12.46 8.00 -12.90
CA ARG A 241 -11.35 8.19 -11.96
C ARG A 241 -9.99 8.18 -12.68
N SER A 242 -9.79 7.30 -13.66
CA SER A 242 -8.57 7.31 -14.48
C SER A 242 -8.53 8.48 -15.47
N PHE A 243 -9.66 8.96 -15.99
CA PHE A 243 -9.75 10.12 -16.89
C PHE A 243 -9.71 11.50 -16.20
N GLY A 244 -9.88 11.59 -14.88
CA GLY A 244 -9.74 12.83 -14.11
C GLY A 244 -8.36 13.52 -14.26
N ARG A 245 -7.39 12.79 -14.82
CA ARG A 245 -6.07 13.25 -15.27
C ARG A 245 -6.13 14.37 -16.33
N SER A 246 -7.21 14.49 -17.10
CA SER A 246 -7.22 15.30 -18.34
C SER A 246 -7.56 16.79 -18.18
N SER A 247 -8.32 17.20 -17.16
CA SER A 247 -8.96 18.53 -17.11
C SER A 247 -8.43 19.50 -16.05
N SER A 248 -7.60 19.05 -15.11
CA SER A 248 -7.17 19.87 -13.95
C SER A 248 -5.84 20.64 -14.13
N THR A 249 -5.19 20.53 -15.29
CA THR A 249 -3.91 21.22 -15.60
C THR A 249 -4.10 22.58 -16.27
N GLY A 250 -5.33 22.96 -16.63
CA GLY A 250 -5.69 24.30 -17.08
C GLY A 250 -5.59 25.34 -15.97
N SER A 251 -4.36 25.74 -15.61
CA SER A 251 -4.12 26.85 -14.70
C SER A 251 -4.80 28.11 -15.25
N ARG A 252 -5.92 28.52 -14.62
CA ARG A 252 -6.53 29.84 -14.82
C ARG A 252 -5.50 30.91 -14.45
N SER A 253 -4.72 31.33 -15.46
CA SER A 253 -4.01 32.60 -15.42
C SER A 253 -5.02 33.67 -15.04
N ARG A 254 -4.77 34.37 -13.94
CA ARG A 254 -5.54 35.55 -13.56
C ARG A 254 -5.22 36.67 -14.56
N SER A 255 -5.83 36.62 -15.73
CA SER A 255 -5.90 37.80 -16.59
C SER A 255 -6.64 38.89 -15.81
N ARG A 256 -6.01 40.06 -15.72
CA ARG A 256 -6.60 41.25 -15.13
C ARG A 256 -7.80 41.67 -15.99
N SER A 257 -8.71 42.42 -15.36
CA SER A 257 -9.99 42.90 -15.90
C SER A 257 -9.91 43.46 -17.33
N PRO A 258 -11.06 43.52 -18.00
CA PRO A 258 -11.57 44.85 -18.29
C PRO A 258 -12.93 45.13 -17.65
N THR A 259 -13.10 46.37 -17.21
CA THR A 259 -14.34 46.95 -16.72
C THR A 259 -15.40 47.04 -17.83
N ARG A 260 -16.62 46.57 -17.57
CA ARG A 260 -17.82 47.23 -18.11
C ARG A 260 -19.05 46.98 -17.23
N SER A 261 -19.73 48.07 -16.92
CA SER A 261 -20.96 48.15 -16.13
C SER A 261 -22.19 47.85 -16.99
N LEU A 262 -23.26 47.29 -16.38
CA LEU A 262 -24.53 48.01 -16.21
C LEU A 262 -25.57 47.28 -15.33
N ALA A 263 -26.21 48.07 -14.45
CA ALA A 263 -27.63 48.06 -14.06
C ALA A 263 -28.30 46.85 -13.34
N LYS A 264 -28.75 47.14 -12.09
CA LYS A 264 -30.04 46.78 -11.43
C LYS A 264 -30.35 45.27 -11.23
N SER A 265 -30.78 44.74 -10.08
CA SER A 265 -31.01 45.21 -8.69
C SER A 265 -31.07 43.95 -7.78
N SER A 266 -31.42 43.90 -6.48
CA SER A 266 -32.04 44.86 -5.53
C SER A 266 -31.62 44.57 -4.08
N THR A 267 -31.81 45.56 -3.20
CA THR A 267 -31.99 45.51 -1.73
C THR A 267 -31.91 44.17 -0.96
N SER A 268 -30.90 44.04 -0.09
CA SER A 268 -31.09 43.71 1.33
C SER A 268 -29.95 44.33 2.17
N VAL A 269 -30.22 44.58 3.46
CA VAL A 269 -29.37 45.38 4.38
C VAL A 269 -29.06 44.58 5.65
N LEU A 270 -28.13 45.11 6.47
CA LEU A 270 -27.62 44.62 7.77
C LEU A 270 -26.33 43.76 7.65
N SER A 271 -25.24 43.95 8.39
CA SER A 271 -24.69 45.05 9.22
C SER A 271 -23.44 44.46 9.91
N SER A 272 -22.27 45.09 9.79
CA SER A 272 -21.08 44.74 10.59
C SER A 272 -21.03 45.52 11.91
N PRO A 273 -20.22 45.08 12.88
CA PRO A 273 -19.24 46.04 13.44
C PRO A 273 -17.84 45.47 13.75
N SER A 274 -16.87 46.38 13.96
CA SER A 274 -15.59 46.29 14.73
C SER A 274 -14.75 44.99 14.65
N LYS A 275 -13.47 44.96 14.28
CA LYS A 275 -12.40 46.00 14.22
C LYS A 275 -11.96 46.59 15.57
N ASP A 276 -11.16 45.81 16.30
CA ASP A 276 -10.06 46.23 17.18
C ASP A 276 -9.07 45.05 17.18
N SER A 277 -7.76 45.13 16.89
CA SER A 277 -6.65 46.07 17.16
C SER A 277 -5.65 45.42 18.14
N LEU A 278 -4.34 45.56 17.81
CA LEU A 278 -3.10 45.19 18.54
C LEU A 278 -2.28 43.96 18.06
N GLY A 279 -0.98 44.21 17.75
CA GLY A 279 0.11 43.21 17.82
C GLY A 279 0.79 42.76 16.52
N PRO A 280 1.75 43.53 15.93
CA PRO A 280 2.49 43.11 14.74
C PRO A 280 4.00 42.85 15.01
N LEU A 281 4.37 41.88 15.87
CA LEU A 281 5.77 41.52 16.15
C LEU A 281 6.01 40.01 16.31
N LEU A 282 5.90 39.24 15.22
CA LEU A 282 6.57 37.95 15.14
C LEU A 282 7.43 37.84 13.87
N ARG A 283 8.70 37.49 14.08
CA ARG A 283 9.75 37.40 13.07
C ARG A 283 9.31 36.48 11.93
N ARG A 284 9.26 37.05 10.72
CA ARG A 284 9.18 36.33 9.45
C ARG A 284 10.46 35.50 9.26
N ASN A 285 10.51 34.29 9.82
CA ASN A 285 11.55 33.33 9.52
C ASN A 285 11.43 32.97 8.03
N THR A 286 12.36 33.46 7.21
CA THR A 286 12.45 33.14 5.78
C THR A 286 13.07 31.76 5.60
N LEU A 287 12.44 30.74 6.18
CA LEU A 287 12.68 29.36 5.78
C LEU A 287 12.39 29.28 4.28
N THR A 288 13.41 28.89 3.52
CA THR A 288 13.34 28.72 2.08
C THR A 288 12.28 27.68 1.77
N ARG A 289 11.09 28.14 1.36
CA ARG A 289 9.94 27.28 1.05
C ARG A 289 10.31 26.36 -0.11
N VAL A 290 10.79 25.15 0.23
CA VAL A 290 10.99 24.06 -0.71
C VAL A 290 9.69 23.89 -1.48
N LYS A 291 9.79 23.94 -2.81
CA LYS A 291 8.62 23.93 -3.67
C LYS A 291 8.15 22.49 -3.80
N ALA A 292 7.23 22.11 -2.92
CA ALA A 292 6.62 20.78 -2.86
C ALA A 292 6.40 20.19 -4.24
N GLN A 293 6.83 18.94 -4.43
CA GLN A 293 6.78 18.29 -5.73
C GLN A 293 5.32 18.00 -6.09
N LYS A 294 4.90 18.37 -7.31
CA LYS A 294 3.52 18.11 -7.73
C LYS A 294 3.38 16.64 -8.17
N ARG A 295 2.84 15.83 -7.26
CA ARG A 295 2.43 14.44 -7.51
C ARG A 295 1.10 14.39 -8.26
N THR A 296 0.88 13.33 -9.04
CA THR A 296 -0.40 13.01 -9.68
C THR A 296 -0.74 11.55 -9.40
N VAL A 297 -1.93 11.29 -8.86
CA VAL A 297 -2.44 9.93 -8.61
C VAL A 297 -3.14 9.42 -9.87
N SER A 298 -2.69 8.28 -10.36
CA SER A 298 -3.36 7.44 -11.36
C SER A 298 -4.19 6.37 -10.64
N TYR A 299 -5.27 5.91 -11.27
CA TYR A 299 -6.24 4.97 -10.69
C TYR A 299 -6.43 3.78 -11.66
N ALA A 300 -6.38 2.57 -11.13
CA ALA A 300 -6.76 1.35 -11.85
C ALA A 300 -7.66 0.46 -10.98
N TRP A 301 -8.54 -0.28 -11.65
CA TRP A 301 -9.33 -1.35 -11.04
C TRP A 301 -9.05 -2.64 -11.79
N VAL A 302 -8.59 -3.66 -11.07
CA VAL A 302 -8.36 -4.99 -11.60
C VAL A 302 -9.51 -5.89 -11.16
N CYS A 303 -10.43 -6.17 -12.07
CA CYS A 303 -11.50 -7.13 -11.84
C CYS A 303 -10.93 -8.56 -11.91
N ALA A 304 -11.01 -9.30 -10.81
CA ALA A 304 -10.58 -10.71 -10.76
C ALA A 304 -11.41 -11.64 -11.67
N ALA A 305 -12.64 -11.23 -12.01
CA ALA A 305 -13.57 -11.97 -12.87
C ALA A 305 -13.51 -11.55 -14.37
N ALA A 306 -12.59 -10.67 -14.77
CA ALA A 306 -12.41 -10.31 -16.17
C ALA A 306 -11.49 -11.30 -16.88
N ASP A 307 -11.89 -11.81 -18.04
CA ASP A 307 -11.03 -12.70 -18.83
C ASP A 307 -9.76 -11.99 -19.33
N VAL A 308 -9.91 -10.73 -19.75
CA VAL A 308 -8.84 -9.91 -20.35
C VAL A 308 -8.49 -8.75 -19.42
N ASP A 309 -7.20 -8.45 -19.27
CA ASP A 309 -6.70 -7.33 -18.47
C ASP A 309 -6.66 -5.99 -19.24
N PHE A 310 -6.09 -4.95 -18.63
CA PHE A 310 -6.03 -3.60 -19.19
C PHE A 310 -5.00 -3.44 -20.32
N GLU A 311 -4.10 -4.42 -20.52
CA GLU A 311 -3.11 -4.46 -21.60
C GLU A 311 -3.59 -5.34 -22.77
N GLY A 312 -4.67 -6.10 -22.58
CA GLY A 312 -5.24 -7.00 -23.59
C GLY A 312 -4.82 -8.46 -23.44
N GLU A 313 -4.12 -8.81 -22.35
CA GLU A 313 -3.70 -10.20 -22.06
C GLU A 313 -4.78 -10.96 -21.30
N ASP A 314 -4.90 -12.26 -21.57
CA ASP A 314 -5.94 -13.10 -20.98
C ASP A 314 -5.52 -13.78 -19.66
N VAL A 315 -6.38 -14.61 -19.08
CA VAL A 315 -6.09 -15.31 -17.81
C VAL A 315 -4.93 -16.30 -17.95
N ARG A 316 -4.76 -16.91 -19.14
CA ARG A 316 -3.72 -17.90 -19.44
C ARG A 316 -2.35 -17.26 -19.47
N ASP A 317 -2.22 -16.05 -20.04
CA ASP A 317 -0.98 -15.28 -20.04
C ASP A 317 -0.54 -14.96 -18.60
N SER A 318 -1.48 -14.46 -17.79
CA SER A 318 -1.26 -14.20 -16.36
C SER A 318 -0.91 -15.48 -15.58
N LEU A 319 -1.58 -16.61 -15.86
CA LEU A 319 -1.31 -17.89 -15.20
C LEU A 319 0.04 -18.50 -15.62
N GLY A 320 0.44 -18.37 -16.89
CA GLY A 320 1.76 -18.80 -17.37
C GLY A 320 2.89 -18.05 -16.70
N ALA A 321 2.76 -16.72 -16.53
CA ALA A 321 3.70 -15.90 -15.77
C ALA A 321 3.79 -16.37 -14.30
N LEU A 322 2.66 -16.65 -13.66
CA LEU A 322 2.61 -17.14 -12.28
C LEU A 322 3.25 -18.51 -12.10
N ILE A 323 3.00 -19.45 -13.01
CA ILE A 323 3.63 -20.78 -12.99
C ILE A 323 5.16 -20.63 -13.08
N SER A 324 5.66 -19.79 -13.98
CA SER A 324 7.10 -19.54 -14.09
C SER A 324 7.69 -18.91 -12.81
N MET A 325 6.99 -17.98 -12.16
CA MET A 325 7.41 -17.43 -10.86
C MET A 325 7.39 -18.47 -9.73
N VAL A 326 6.44 -19.41 -9.74
CA VAL A 326 6.37 -20.54 -8.81
C VAL A 326 7.54 -21.50 -9.02
N GLU A 327 7.83 -21.88 -10.26
CA GLU A 327 8.96 -22.77 -10.63
C GLU A 327 10.31 -22.17 -10.21
N GLN A 328 10.45 -20.85 -10.29
CA GLN A 328 11.63 -20.10 -9.83
C GLN A 328 11.67 -19.87 -8.31
N GLY A 329 10.64 -20.30 -7.55
CA GLY A 329 10.55 -20.09 -6.10
C GLY A 329 10.38 -18.62 -5.68
N TRP A 330 9.87 -17.78 -6.58
CA TRP A 330 9.64 -16.35 -6.29
C TRP A 330 8.42 -16.12 -5.44
N ILE A 331 7.36 -16.90 -5.67
CA ILE A 331 6.04 -16.77 -5.04
C ILE A 331 5.52 -18.13 -4.58
N ARG A 332 4.74 -18.13 -3.50
CA ARG A 332 4.02 -19.30 -2.99
C ARG A 332 2.70 -18.84 -2.33
N PRO A 333 1.52 -19.36 -2.75
CA PRO A 333 0.26 -19.07 -2.08
C PRO A 333 0.26 -19.53 -0.62
N TRP A 334 -0.40 -18.77 0.26
CA TRP A 334 -0.54 -19.12 1.66
C TRP A 334 -1.80 -19.96 1.89
N VAL A 335 -1.64 -21.14 2.51
CA VAL A 335 -2.73 -22.12 2.76
C VAL A 335 -3.10 -22.22 4.25
N GLY A 336 -2.58 -21.32 5.09
CA GLY A 336 -2.64 -21.44 6.55
C GLY A 336 -1.54 -22.33 7.14
N ASP A 337 -1.39 -22.26 8.46
CA ASP A 337 -0.65 -23.25 9.26
C ASP A 337 -1.68 -24.05 10.07
N SER A 338 -1.36 -25.32 10.34
CA SER A 338 -2.00 -26.17 11.35
C SER A 338 -2.31 -25.45 12.68
N ARG A 339 -1.50 -24.45 13.07
CA ARG A 339 -1.63 -23.65 14.30
C ARG A 339 -2.50 -22.40 14.18
N GLU A 340 -2.85 -21.98 12.97
CA GLU A 340 -3.68 -20.78 12.67
C GLU A 340 -5.04 -21.17 12.09
N GLY A 341 -5.39 -22.45 12.15
CA GLY A 341 -6.53 -23.04 11.47
C GLY A 341 -6.18 -23.43 10.02
N SER A 342 -6.54 -24.65 9.64
CA SER A 342 -6.50 -25.06 8.24
C SER A 342 -7.45 -24.20 7.42
N LYS A 343 -6.94 -23.54 6.37
CA LYS A 343 -7.80 -22.87 5.38
C LYS A 343 -8.42 -23.86 4.39
N VAL A 344 -8.04 -25.14 4.47
CA VAL A 344 -8.70 -26.24 3.78
C VAL A 344 -9.83 -26.77 4.66
N VAL A 345 -11.07 -26.66 4.18
CA VAL A 345 -12.27 -27.24 4.79
C VAL A 345 -12.89 -28.29 3.87
N PRO A 346 -13.48 -29.37 4.41
CA PRO A 346 -14.29 -30.27 3.60
C PRO A 346 -15.61 -29.59 3.20
N PHE A 347 -16.25 -30.08 2.14
CA PHE A 347 -17.43 -29.42 1.53
C PHE A 347 -18.64 -29.29 2.46
N ASP A 348 -18.85 -30.23 3.38
CA ASP A 348 -19.88 -30.18 4.42
C ASP A 348 -19.65 -29.03 5.44
N GLN A 349 -18.39 -28.60 5.62
CA GLN A 349 -18.00 -27.48 6.48
C GLN A 349 -17.83 -26.15 5.71
N ALA A 350 -18.01 -26.14 4.39
CA ALA A 350 -17.89 -24.92 3.58
C ALA A 350 -18.79 -23.74 4.05
N PRO A 351 -20.02 -23.94 4.55
CA PRO A 351 -20.83 -22.85 5.10
C PRO A 351 -20.16 -22.14 6.29
N GLU A 352 -19.31 -22.85 7.04
CA GLU A 352 -18.68 -22.33 8.27
C GLU A 352 -17.56 -21.32 7.97
N ALA A 353 -16.99 -21.37 6.77
CA ALA A 353 -16.08 -20.32 6.29
C ALA A 353 -16.78 -18.94 6.21
N PHE A 354 -18.11 -18.93 6.06
CA PHE A 354 -18.96 -17.73 5.93
C PHE A 354 -19.85 -17.47 7.14
N ARG A 355 -19.66 -18.20 8.27
CA ARG A 355 -20.49 -18.08 9.48
C ARG A 355 -20.54 -16.63 9.97
N ARG A 356 -21.74 -16.17 10.35
CA ARG A 356 -21.99 -14.84 10.94
C ARG A 356 -22.67 -14.96 12.30
N HIS A 357 -22.43 -13.99 13.17
CA HIS A 357 -23.13 -13.81 14.43
C HIS A 357 -23.67 -12.38 14.48
N GLY A 358 -24.95 -12.21 14.13
CA GLY A 358 -25.50 -10.89 13.83
C GLY A 358 -24.82 -10.29 12.58
N ASP A 359 -24.33 -9.06 12.71
CA ASP A 359 -23.59 -8.37 11.65
C ASP A 359 -22.10 -8.76 11.57
N GLU A 360 -21.57 -9.42 12.60
CA GLU A 360 -20.16 -9.83 12.65
C GLU A 360 -19.91 -11.13 11.85
N ILE A 361 -18.83 -11.17 11.08
CA ILE A 361 -18.36 -12.39 10.41
C ILE A 361 -17.44 -13.13 11.39
N VAL A 362 -17.78 -14.37 11.70
CA VAL A 362 -17.07 -15.21 12.69
C VAL A 362 -16.38 -16.42 12.01
N GLY A 363 -16.78 -16.74 10.78
CA GLY A 363 -16.16 -17.80 9.98
C GLY A 363 -14.71 -17.52 9.56
N LEU A 364 -14.07 -18.51 8.92
CA LEU A 364 -12.66 -18.47 8.50
C LEU A 364 -12.27 -17.27 7.62
N LEU A 365 -13.24 -16.64 6.95
CA LEU A 365 -13.03 -15.50 6.06
C LEU A 365 -13.33 -14.14 6.73
N LYS A 366 -13.44 -14.09 8.06
CA LYS A 366 -13.70 -12.84 8.82
C LYS A 366 -12.70 -11.72 8.54
N ASP A 367 -11.44 -12.07 8.30
CA ASP A 367 -10.32 -11.14 8.08
C ASP A 367 -10.15 -10.77 6.60
N GLY A 368 -11.11 -11.16 5.75
CA GLY A 368 -10.91 -11.31 4.32
C GLY A 368 -10.07 -12.54 3.98
N GLY A 369 -9.57 -12.60 2.75
CA GLY A 369 -8.65 -13.66 2.32
C GLY A 369 -9.32 -14.83 1.57
N THR A 370 -8.74 -16.02 1.71
CA THR A 370 -9.11 -17.22 0.93
C THR A 370 -9.23 -18.48 1.76
N CYS A 371 -10.08 -19.41 1.32
CA CYS A 371 -10.18 -20.78 1.81
C CYS A 371 -10.30 -21.77 0.65
N ILE A 372 -10.01 -23.03 0.90
CA ILE A 372 -10.06 -24.12 -0.08
C ILE A 372 -11.15 -25.09 0.38
N VAL A 373 -12.12 -25.37 -0.49
CA VAL A 373 -13.20 -26.31 -0.20
C VAL A 373 -12.91 -27.64 -0.90
N LYS A 374 -12.69 -28.71 -0.12
CA LYS A 374 -12.43 -30.06 -0.64
C LYS A 374 -13.76 -30.78 -0.93
N VAL A 375 -14.09 -30.92 -2.21
CA VAL A 375 -15.39 -31.46 -2.70
C VAL A 375 -15.46 -32.99 -2.72
N VAL A 376 -14.32 -33.68 -2.83
CA VAL A 376 -14.24 -35.15 -2.82
C VAL A 376 -13.14 -35.57 -1.85
N SER A 377 -13.47 -36.48 -0.93
CA SER A 377 -12.62 -37.01 0.14
C SER A 377 -11.43 -37.82 -0.37
#